data_AF-A0A357NAL0-F1
#
_entry.id   AF-A0A357NAL0-F1
#
_cell.length_a   1.000
_cell.length_b   1.000
_cell.length_c   1.000
_cell.angle_alpha   90.00
_cell.angle_beta   90.00
_cell.angle_gamma   90.00
#
_symmetry.space_group_name_H-M   'P 1'
#
loop_
_entity.id
_entity.type
_entity.pdbx_description
1 polymer ?
#
loop_
_entity_poly.entity_id
_entity_poly.type
_entity_poly.pdbx_seq_one_letter_code
_entity_poly.pdbx_strand_id
1 'polypeptide(L)'
;VMLDPDWQGGDYYGGAGPARGMSVARALGMITYQSDFSMTRKFGRNTRNGNFEVENYLAYQGERLVKRFDANAYLYLLRALDSHDLGSGFPAYVAALGRITARVLVIGVSSDILYPAYQQAELADALRRQGVRAEYQVIESPHGHDGFLIDFPILQPMIYRFIRALRSPRKRERPLVSSLFRAADMAYLGARLITEI
;
A
#
# COMPACT_ATOMS: atom_id res chain seq x y z
N VAL A 1 -4.08 -3.10 26.20
CA VAL A 1 -5.51 -3.44 26.17
C VAL A 1 -5.87 -4.52 27.18
N MET A 2 -5.44 -5.78 27.01
CA MET A 2 -5.88 -6.90 27.88
C MET A 2 -5.58 -6.74 29.38
N LEU A 3 -4.60 -5.90 29.75
CA LEU A 3 -4.29 -5.56 31.15
C LEU A 3 -5.24 -4.53 31.77
N ASP A 4 -6.14 -3.92 30.98
CA ASP A 4 -7.14 -2.99 31.50
C ASP A 4 -8.25 -3.79 32.21
N PRO A 5 -8.52 -3.55 33.50
CA PRO A 5 -9.58 -4.25 34.23
C PRO A 5 -10.96 -4.15 33.56
N ASP A 6 -11.22 -3.04 32.86
CA ASP A 6 -12.49 -2.81 32.17
C ASP A 6 -12.60 -3.58 30.85
N TRP A 7 -11.58 -4.35 30.44
CA TRP A 7 -11.66 -5.29 29.32
C TRP A 7 -12.47 -6.53 29.65
N GLN A 8 -12.51 -6.95 30.92
CA GLN A 8 -13.35 -8.06 31.40
C GLN A 8 -13.22 -9.35 30.55
N GLY A 9 -12.00 -9.71 30.15
CA GLY A 9 -11.78 -10.91 29.33
C GLY A 9 -12.36 -10.83 27.91
N GLY A 10 -12.75 -9.64 27.45
CA GLY A 10 -13.41 -9.41 26.17
C GLY A 10 -14.92 -9.22 26.29
N ASP A 11 -15.53 -9.46 27.45
CA ASP A 11 -16.97 -9.29 27.67
C ASP A 11 -17.30 -7.96 28.37
N TYR A 12 -16.80 -6.86 27.81
CA TYR A 12 -16.98 -5.51 28.38
C TYR A 12 -18.22 -4.77 27.86
N TYR A 13 -19.01 -5.40 26.98
CA TYR A 13 -20.14 -4.75 26.33
C TYR A 13 -21.22 -4.39 27.36
N GLY A 14 -21.73 -3.16 27.30
CA GLY A 14 -22.64 -2.61 28.31
C GLY A 14 -21.95 -2.01 29.55
N GLY A 15 -20.63 -2.16 29.67
CA GLY A 15 -19.79 -1.50 30.68
C GLY A 15 -18.99 -0.31 30.14
N ALA A 16 -18.00 0.13 30.92
CA ALA A 16 -17.12 1.24 30.56
C ALA A 16 -16.14 0.90 29.40
N GLY A 17 -15.80 -0.38 29.24
CA GLY A 17 -14.82 -0.84 28.25
C GLY A 17 -13.37 -0.43 28.57
N PRO A 18 -12.37 -1.06 27.93
CA PRO A 18 -10.95 -0.85 28.24
C PRO A 18 -10.38 0.42 27.61
N ALA A 19 -10.99 1.57 27.91
CA ALA A 19 -10.66 2.86 27.30
C ALA A 19 -9.19 3.26 27.54
N ARG A 20 -8.67 3.03 28.75
CA ARG A 20 -7.28 3.38 29.10
C ARG A 20 -6.30 2.48 28.35
N GLY A 21 -6.57 1.17 28.36
CA GLY A 21 -5.76 0.17 27.67
C GLY A 21 -5.71 0.38 26.15
N MET A 22 -6.81 0.85 25.56
CA MET A 22 -6.89 1.23 24.15
C MET A 22 -6.16 2.54 23.84
N SER A 23 -6.30 3.55 24.70
CA SER A 23 -5.59 4.83 24.55
C SER A 23 -4.07 4.64 24.58
N VAL A 24 -3.55 3.86 25.54
CA VAL A 24 -2.13 3.54 25.64
C VAL A 24 -1.64 2.76 24.42
N ALA A 25 -2.40 1.76 23.97
CA ALA A 25 -2.04 1.00 22.77
C ALA A 25 -1.99 1.91 21.52
N ARG A 26 -2.92 2.85 21.40
CA ARG A 26 -2.91 3.84 20.32
C ARG A 26 -1.69 4.75 20.39
N ALA A 27 -1.34 5.25 21.58
CA ALA A 27 -0.18 6.10 21.76
C ALA A 27 1.11 5.39 21.32
N LEU A 28 1.27 4.12 21.72
CA LEU A 28 2.41 3.29 21.29
C LEU A 28 2.46 3.14 19.77
N GLY A 29 1.33 2.79 19.14
CA GLY A 29 1.26 2.70 17.68
C GLY A 29 1.65 4.01 17.01
N MET A 30 1.14 5.16 17.48
CA MET A 30 1.43 6.46 16.89
C MET A 30 2.89 6.89 16.99
N ILE A 31 3.62 6.44 18.03
CA ILE A 31 5.06 6.63 18.13
C ILE A 31 5.78 5.83 17.04
N THR A 32 5.29 4.63 16.71
CA THR A 32 5.89 3.79 15.65
C THR A 32 5.47 4.18 14.24
N TYR A 33 4.32 4.85 14.07
CA TYR A 33 3.81 5.23 12.74
C TYR A 33 4.48 6.47 12.16
N GLN A 34 5.06 7.32 13.01
CA GLN A 34 5.72 8.56 12.61
C GLN A 34 7.23 8.48 12.87
N SER A 35 8.03 9.18 12.08
CA SER A 35 9.47 9.23 12.32
C SER A 35 9.82 10.16 13.48
N ASP A 36 10.99 9.92 14.10
CA ASP A 36 11.59 10.81 15.09
C ASP A 36 11.70 12.25 14.57
N PHE A 37 12.15 12.43 13.32
CA PHE A 37 12.28 13.74 12.71
C PHE A 37 10.93 14.47 12.65
N SER A 38 9.86 13.78 12.25
CA SER A 38 8.51 14.37 12.19
C SER A 38 8.00 14.77 13.58
N MET A 39 8.21 13.90 14.58
CA MET A 39 7.77 14.16 15.96
C MET A 39 8.54 15.30 16.61
N THR A 40 9.85 15.31 16.46
CA THR A 40 10.72 16.39 16.95
C THR A 40 10.37 17.71 16.29
N ARG A 41 10.16 17.74 14.96
CA ARG A 41 9.77 18.97 14.25
C ARG A 41 8.42 19.51 14.68
N LYS A 42 7.46 18.62 15.00
CA LYS A 42 6.09 19.00 15.35
C LYS A 42 5.96 19.49 16.80
N PHE A 43 6.67 18.86 17.74
CA PHE A 43 6.47 19.12 19.17
C PHE A 43 7.71 19.65 19.88
N GLY A 44 8.92 19.27 19.45
CA GLY A 44 10.16 19.59 20.14
C GLY A 44 10.07 19.29 21.64
N ARG A 45 10.44 20.26 22.47
CA ARG A 45 10.27 20.21 23.94
C ARG A 45 9.15 21.14 24.43
N ASN A 46 8.23 21.52 23.55
CA ASN A 46 7.16 22.45 23.88
C ASN A 46 6.23 21.87 24.95
N THR A 47 5.73 22.73 25.82
CA THR A 47 4.83 22.34 26.91
C THR A 47 3.55 23.18 26.89
N ARG A 48 2.46 22.62 27.40
CA ARG A 48 1.18 23.28 27.61
C ARG A 48 0.46 22.64 28.78
N ASN A 49 -0.10 23.48 29.65
CA ASN A 49 -0.82 23.04 30.84
C ASN A 49 -0.02 22.07 31.73
N GLY A 50 1.30 22.25 31.83
CA GLY A 50 2.18 21.44 32.67
C GLY A 50 2.70 20.13 32.05
N ASN A 51 2.26 19.77 30.85
CA ASN A 51 2.73 18.56 30.13
C ASN A 51 3.47 18.93 28.84
N PHE A 52 4.25 18.01 28.28
CA PHE A 52 4.77 18.17 26.92
C PHE A 52 3.63 18.09 25.90
N GLU A 53 3.72 18.88 24.83
CA GLU A 53 2.69 18.90 23.78
C GLU A 53 2.53 17.54 23.08
N VAL A 54 3.61 16.75 23.00
CA VAL A 54 3.54 15.38 22.47
C VAL A 54 2.64 14.47 23.34
N GLU A 55 2.66 14.64 24.67
CA GLU A 55 1.82 13.87 25.59
C GLU A 55 0.35 14.25 25.41
N ASN A 56 0.06 15.55 25.38
CA ASN A 56 -1.29 16.07 25.12
C ASN A 56 -1.84 15.56 23.77
N TYR A 57 -0.99 15.55 22.73
CA TYR A 57 -1.37 15.05 21.42
C TYR A 57 -1.67 13.55 21.42
N LEU A 58 -0.81 12.72 22.02
CA LEU A 58 -1.02 11.27 22.07
C LEU A 58 -2.27 10.90 22.89
N ALA A 59 -2.50 11.59 24.02
CA ALA A 59 -3.70 11.42 24.82
C ALA A 59 -4.97 11.73 24.03
N TYR A 60 -5.01 12.89 23.36
CA TYR A 60 -6.14 13.29 22.52
C TYR A 60 -6.43 12.28 21.40
N GLN A 61 -5.38 11.74 20.76
CA GLN A 61 -5.54 10.76 19.69
C GLN A 61 -6.00 9.39 20.21
N GLY A 62 -5.57 9.00 21.42
CA GLY A 62 -6.05 7.83 22.12
C GLY A 62 -7.55 7.91 22.39
N GLU A 63 -8.02 9.02 22.98
CA GLU A 63 -9.46 9.25 23.21
C GLU A 63 -10.29 9.18 21.92
N ARG A 64 -9.77 9.74 20.82
CA ARG A 64 -10.44 9.67 19.52
C ARG A 64 -10.52 8.25 18.96
N LEU A 65 -9.53 7.40 19.19
CA LEU A 65 -9.60 6.00 18.79
C LEU A 65 -10.66 5.26 19.60
N VAL A 66 -10.64 5.40 20.93
CA VAL A 66 -11.58 4.72 21.83
C VAL A 66 -13.03 4.96 21.44
N LYS A 67 -13.37 6.19 21.02
CA LYS A 67 -14.73 6.56 20.60
C LYS A 67 -15.21 5.89 19.30
N ARG A 68 -14.31 5.34 18.48
CA ARG A 68 -14.64 4.88 17.12
C ARG A 68 -14.14 3.47 16.80
N PHE A 69 -13.50 2.78 17.75
CA PHE A 69 -12.89 1.48 17.50
C PHE A 69 -13.12 0.54 18.68
N ASP A 70 -13.60 -0.66 18.36
CA ASP A 70 -13.84 -1.73 19.33
C ASP A 70 -12.53 -2.39 19.77
N ALA A 71 -12.38 -2.67 21.06
CA ALA A 71 -11.14 -3.20 21.62
C ALA A 71 -10.89 -4.67 21.23
N ASN A 72 -11.93 -5.49 21.15
CA ASN A 72 -11.79 -6.87 20.68
C ASN A 72 -11.41 -6.88 19.20
N ALA A 73 -12.10 -6.11 18.35
CA ALA A 73 -11.74 -5.97 16.94
C ALA A 73 -10.28 -5.53 16.77
N TYR A 74 -9.81 -4.58 17.59
CA TYR A 74 -8.41 -4.15 17.60
C TYR A 74 -7.44 -5.29 17.90
N LEU A 75 -7.72 -6.10 18.92
CA LEU A 75 -6.90 -7.26 19.29
C LEU A 75 -6.87 -8.32 18.18
N TYR A 76 -8.01 -8.62 17.56
CA TYR A 76 -8.09 -9.58 16.46
C TYR A 76 -7.33 -9.10 15.21
N LEU A 77 -7.42 -7.82 14.87
CA LEU A 77 -6.68 -7.25 13.75
C LEU A 77 -5.16 -7.23 14.01
N LEU A 78 -4.72 -6.88 15.22
CA LEU A 78 -3.32 -6.98 15.59
C LEU A 78 -2.81 -8.42 15.49
N ARG A 79 -3.58 -9.39 16.00
CA ARG A 79 -3.22 -10.80 15.90
C ARG A 79 -3.12 -11.26 14.44
N ALA A 80 -4.05 -10.84 13.59
CA ALA A 80 -4.03 -11.14 12.16
C ALA A 80 -2.78 -10.55 11.48
N LEU A 81 -2.42 -9.31 11.81
CA LEU A 81 -1.22 -8.64 11.32
C LEU A 81 0.06 -9.37 11.75
N ASP A 82 0.21 -9.67 13.04
CA ASP A 82 1.40 -10.34 13.60
C ASP A 82 1.57 -11.77 13.07
N SER A 83 0.47 -12.45 12.78
CA SER A 83 0.47 -13.83 12.26
C SER A 83 0.55 -13.91 10.74
N HIS A 84 0.63 -12.78 10.03
CA HIS A 84 0.63 -12.77 8.58
C HIS A 84 1.93 -13.35 8.03
N ASP A 85 1.83 -14.50 7.36
CA ASP A 85 2.94 -15.17 6.68
C ASP A 85 2.50 -15.60 5.28
N LEU A 86 3.08 -14.98 4.25
CA LEU A 86 2.83 -15.30 2.84
C LEU A 86 3.31 -16.69 2.44
N GLY A 87 4.28 -17.27 3.15
CA GLY A 87 4.79 -18.62 2.90
C GLY A 87 3.91 -19.72 3.50
N SER A 88 2.99 -19.39 4.40
CA SER A 88 2.16 -20.37 5.09
C SER A 88 1.33 -21.19 4.10
N GLY A 89 1.37 -22.53 4.26
CA GLY A 89 0.71 -23.47 3.35
C GLY A 89 1.45 -23.75 2.04
N PHE A 90 2.64 -23.18 1.83
CA PHE A 90 3.50 -23.46 0.68
C PHE A 90 4.83 -24.09 1.11
N PRO A 91 5.53 -24.80 0.21
CA PRO A 91 6.86 -25.35 0.52
C PRO A 91 7.91 -24.28 0.87
N ALA A 92 7.73 -23.04 0.39
CA ALA A 92 8.58 -21.90 0.69
C ALA A 92 7.87 -20.58 0.39
N TYR A 93 8.31 -19.49 1.03
CA TYR A 93 7.89 -18.12 0.75
C TYR A 93 7.91 -17.77 -0.74
N VAL A 94 9.02 -18.09 -1.43
CA VAL A 94 9.15 -17.80 -2.88
C VAL A 94 8.18 -18.62 -3.74
N ALA A 95 7.80 -19.83 -3.32
CA ALA A 95 6.84 -20.64 -4.05
C ALA A 95 5.43 -20.04 -3.99
N ALA A 96 5.07 -19.42 -2.85
CA ALA A 96 3.83 -18.67 -2.71
C ALA A 96 3.82 -17.45 -3.65
N LEU A 97 4.90 -16.67 -3.64
CA LEU A 97 5.05 -15.49 -4.50
C LEU A 97 4.93 -15.82 -5.99
N GLY A 98 5.49 -16.94 -6.44
CA GLY A 98 5.44 -17.37 -7.84
C GLY A 98 4.02 -17.68 -8.37
N ARG A 99 3.03 -17.81 -7.49
CA ARG A 99 1.62 -17.97 -7.90
C ARG A 99 0.96 -16.67 -8.36
N ILE A 100 1.58 -15.52 -8.07
CA ILE A 100 1.00 -14.22 -8.39
C ILE A 100 1.13 -13.96 -9.89
N THR A 101 0.00 -13.90 -10.59
CA THR A 101 -0.07 -13.61 -12.04
C THR A 101 -0.31 -12.13 -12.33
N ALA A 102 -0.73 -11.36 -11.32
CA ALA A 102 -0.96 -9.93 -11.43
C ALA A 102 0.36 -9.18 -11.64
N ARG A 103 0.28 -8.01 -12.28
CA ARG A 103 1.34 -7.00 -12.17
C ARG A 103 1.29 -6.42 -10.76
N VAL A 104 2.45 -6.27 -10.13
CA VAL A 104 2.56 -5.79 -8.75
C VAL A 104 3.31 -4.46 -8.74
N LEU A 105 2.79 -3.49 -7.99
CA LEU A 105 3.53 -2.29 -7.62
C LEU A 105 3.76 -2.35 -6.12
N VAL A 106 5.02 -2.38 -5.71
CA VAL A 106 5.44 -2.30 -4.31
C VAL A 106 5.95 -0.89 -4.06
N ILE A 107 5.47 -0.26 -2.98
CA ILE A 107 5.88 1.10 -2.60
C ILE A 107 6.30 1.08 -1.14
N GLY A 108 7.54 1.50 -0.86
CA GLY A 108 8.03 1.74 0.49
C GLY A 108 8.00 3.24 0.84
N VAL A 109 8.15 3.56 2.12
CA VAL A 109 8.38 4.94 2.59
C VAL A 109 9.77 5.00 3.24
N SER A 110 10.59 5.99 2.87
CA SER A 110 12.00 6.00 3.25
C SER A 110 12.27 6.12 4.75
N SER A 111 11.35 6.74 5.51
CA SER A 111 11.46 6.87 6.98
C SER A 111 10.59 5.87 7.76
N ASP A 112 9.97 4.88 7.11
CA ASP A 112 9.17 3.88 7.80
C ASP A 112 10.07 2.94 8.63
N ILE A 113 9.76 2.81 9.92
CA ILE A 113 10.43 1.90 10.85
C ILE A 113 9.59 0.66 11.16
N LEU A 114 8.29 0.70 10.89
CA LEU A 114 7.36 -0.38 11.15
C LEU A 114 7.37 -1.39 10.00
N TYR A 115 7.36 -0.89 8.76
CA TYR A 115 7.54 -1.67 7.54
C TYR A 115 8.65 -1.04 6.70
N PRO A 116 9.92 -1.28 7.04
CA PRO A 116 11.03 -0.57 6.44
C PRO A 116 11.17 -0.78 4.93
N ALA A 117 11.54 0.29 4.21
CA ALA A 117 11.71 0.29 2.75
C ALA A 117 12.55 -0.88 2.21
N TYR A 118 13.57 -1.34 2.95
CA TYR A 118 14.39 -2.49 2.53
C TYR A 118 13.57 -3.79 2.42
N GLN A 119 12.56 -4.00 3.27
CA GLN A 119 11.68 -5.17 3.19
C GLN A 119 10.77 -5.10 1.96
N GLN A 120 10.33 -3.91 1.56
CA GLN A 120 9.56 -3.73 0.32
C GLN A 120 10.43 -3.94 -0.93
N ALA A 121 11.69 -3.51 -0.90
CA ALA A 121 12.66 -3.82 -1.95
C ALA A 121 12.88 -5.34 -2.07
N GLU A 122 13.09 -6.02 -0.94
CA GLU A 122 13.25 -7.47 -0.87
C GLU A 122 12.04 -8.22 -1.44
N LEU A 123 10.81 -7.82 -1.07
CA LEU A 123 9.58 -8.38 -1.63
C LEU A 123 9.52 -8.20 -3.16
N ALA A 124 9.81 -7.00 -3.66
CA ALA A 124 9.78 -6.74 -5.10
C ALA A 124 10.81 -7.58 -5.86
N ASP A 125 12.01 -7.76 -5.30
CA ASP A 125 13.04 -8.59 -5.91
C ASP A 125 12.70 -10.08 -5.85
N ALA A 126 12.13 -10.56 -4.74
CA ALA A 126 11.65 -11.93 -4.61
C ALA A 126 10.55 -12.24 -5.64
N LEU A 127 9.59 -11.31 -5.83
CA LEU A 127 8.57 -11.40 -6.88
C LEU A 127 9.21 -11.49 -8.28
N ARG A 128 10.15 -10.60 -8.62
CA ARG A 128 10.83 -10.61 -9.93
C ARG A 128 11.58 -11.90 -10.20
N ARG A 129 12.27 -12.45 -9.19
CA ARG A 129 12.99 -13.73 -9.32
C ARG A 129 12.07 -14.90 -9.63
N GLN A 130 10.79 -14.80 -9.25
CA GLN A 130 9.76 -15.78 -9.61
C GLN A 130 9.08 -15.49 -10.95
N GLY A 131 9.56 -14.51 -11.73
CA GLY A 131 8.99 -14.11 -13.01
C GLY A 131 7.75 -13.21 -12.89
N VAL A 132 7.38 -12.78 -11.68
CA VAL A 132 6.26 -11.84 -11.47
C VAL A 132 6.67 -10.44 -11.94
N ARG A 133 5.76 -9.77 -12.65
CA ARG A 133 5.97 -8.40 -13.14
C ARG A 133 5.80 -7.40 -12.00
N ALA A 134 6.86 -7.19 -11.23
CA ALA A 134 6.87 -6.28 -10.09
C ALA A 134 7.69 -4.99 -10.32
N GLU A 135 7.11 -3.85 -9.98
CA GLU A 135 7.74 -2.53 -9.91
C GLU A 135 7.97 -2.16 -8.44
N TYR A 136 9.08 -1.49 -8.13
CA TYR A 136 9.39 -0.98 -6.80
C TYR A 136 9.62 0.52 -6.86
N GLN A 137 9.00 1.27 -5.95
CA GLN A 137 9.20 2.70 -5.77
C GLN A 137 9.29 3.04 -4.29
N VAL A 138 9.86 4.21 -4.00
CA VAL A 138 9.97 4.75 -2.65
C VAL A 138 9.37 6.13 -2.62
N ILE A 139 8.57 6.40 -1.60
CA ILE A 139 8.17 7.75 -1.24
C ILE A 139 9.24 8.30 -0.30
N GLU A 140 9.90 9.37 -0.72
CA GLU A 140 10.76 10.16 0.15
C GLU A 140 9.89 11.03 1.05
N SER A 141 9.65 10.55 2.27
CA SER A 141 8.77 11.21 3.23
C SER A 141 9.38 11.15 4.63
N PRO A 142 9.30 12.24 5.41
CA PRO A 142 9.69 12.24 6.82
C PRO A 142 8.58 11.71 7.74
N HIS A 143 7.39 11.36 7.24
CA HIS A 143 6.22 11.08 8.08
C HIS A 143 6.12 9.63 8.58
N GLY A 144 7.17 8.83 8.43
CA GLY A 144 7.19 7.43 8.84
C GLY A 144 6.22 6.58 8.03
N HIS A 145 5.70 5.53 8.66
CA HIS A 145 4.66 4.68 8.11
C HIS A 145 3.45 5.48 7.59
N ASP A 146 3.02 6.52 8.30
CA ASP A 146 1.87 7.35 7.88
C ASP A 146 2.15 8.18 6.61
N GLY A 147 3.37 8.17 6.06
CA GLY A 147 3.73 8.88 4.83
C GLY A 147 2.88 8.53 3.61
N PHE A 148 2.38 7.30 3.49
CA PHE A 148 1.46 6.95 2.40
C PHE A 148 0.07 7.59 2.54
N LEU A 149 -0.32 8.00 3.75
CA LEU A 149 -1.57 8.72 4.03
C LEU A 149 -1.36 10.24 3.95
N ILE A 150 -0.29 10.73 4.58
CA ILE A 150 -0.03 12.16 4.75
C ILE A 150 0.51 12.77 3.44
N ASP A 151 1.46 12.11 2.79
CA ASP A 151 2.10 12.60 1.56
C ASP A 151 1.48 11.96 0.31
N PHE A 152 0.16 11.79 0.32
CA PHE A 152 -0.59 11.27 -0.81
C PHE A 152 -0.26 11.95 -2.16
N PRO A 153 0.02 13.28 -2.23
CA PRO A 153 0.45 13.91 -3.49
C PRO A 153 1.72 13.31 -4.11
N ILE A 154 2.62 12.72 -3.31
CA ILE A 154 3.81 12.01 -3.79
C ILE A 154 3.46 10.59 -4.26
N LEU A 155 2.58 9.90 -3.53
CA LEU A 155 2.10 8.55 -3.84
C LEU A 155 1.22 8.52 -5.11
N GLN A 156 0.33 9.50 -5.26
CA GLN A 156 -0.70 9.56 -6.31
C GLN A 156 -0.14 9.36 -7.74
N PRO A 157 0.90 10.08 -8.21
CA PRO A 157 1.41 9.90 -9.57
C PRO A 157 1.98 8.50 -9.81
N MET A 158 2.54 7.85 -8.77
CA MET A 158 3.06 6.48 -8.86
C MET A 158 1.94 5.48 -9.13
N ILE A 159 0.86 5.55 -8.35
CA ILE A 159 -0.33 4.71 -8.52
C ILE A 159 -0.97 4.98 -9.89
N TYR A 160 -1.16 6.25 -10.24
CA TYR A 160 -1.81 6.63 -11.49
C TYR A 160 -1.04 6.12 -12.71
N ARG A 161 0.30 6.27 -12.71
CA ARG A 161 1.16 5.75 -13.79
C ARG A 161 1.01 4.25 -13.93
N PHE A 162 1.05 3.52 -12.81
CA PHE A 162 0.92 2.07 -12.80
C PHE A 162 -0.44 1.61 -13.35
N ILE A 163 -1.55 2.14 -12.82
CA ILE A 163 -2.91 1.81 -13.28
C ILE A 163 -3.09 2.15 -14.77
N ARG A 164 -2.58 3.30 -15.23
CA ARG A 164 -2.66 3.69 -16.65
C ARG A 164 -1.89 2.72 -17.54
N ALA A 165 -0.72 2.28 -17.11
CA ALA A 165 0.08 1.27 -17.80
C ALA A 165 -0.56 -0.13 -17.82
N LEU A 166 -1.55 -0.41 -16.96
CA LEU A 166 -2.37 -1.63 -17.05
C LEU A 166 -3.48 -1.50 -18.11
N ARG A 167 -3.98 -0.28 -18.33
CA ARG A 167 -5.12 0.00 -19.23
C ARG A 167 -4.72 0.16 -20.70
N SER A 168 -3.48 0.54 -21.00
CA SER A 168 -3.02 0.62 -22.39
C SER A 168 -2.99 -0.78 -23.01
N PRO A 169 -3.78 -1.07 -24.05
CA PRO A 169 -3.63 -2.31 -24.79
C PRO A 169 -2.23 -2.31 -25.38
N ARG A 170 -1.41 -3.33 -25.10
CA ARG A 170 -0.31 -3.65 -26.01
C ARG A 170 -0.98 -3.91 -27.35
N LYS A 171 -0.92 -2.98 -28.30
CA LYS A 171 -1.04 -3.33 -29.72
C LYS A 171 0.03 -4.41 -29.92
N ARG A 172 -0.39 -5.67 -30.09
CA ARG A 172 0.45 -6.66 -30.75
C ARG A 172 0.69 -6.07 -32.12
N GLU A 173 1.86 -5.46 -32.34
CA GLU A 173 2.37 -5.30 -33.68
C GLU A 173 2.44 -6.71 -34.25
N ARG A 174 1.48 -7.04 -35.12
CA ARG A 174 1.65 -8.18 -36.00
C ARG A 174 2.91 -7.84 -36.80
N PRO A 175 3.88 -8.75 -36.94
CA PRO A 175 4.93 -8.55 -37.92
C PRO A 175 4.21 -8.25 -39.24
N LEU A 176 4.56 -7.15 -39.89
CA LEU A 176 4.25 -6.97 -41.31
C LEU A 176 5.00 -8.09 -42.02
N VAL A 177 4.37 -9.27 -42.11
CA VAL A 177 4.73 -10.22 -43.15
C VAL A 177 4.37 -9.47 -44.43
N SER A 178 5.40 -8.97 -45.11
CA SER A 178 5.28 -8.45 -46.45
C SER A 178 4.71 -9.56 -47.33
N SER A 179 3.38 -9.56 -47.50
CA SER A 179 2.76 -10.35 -48.55
C SER A 179 3.16 -9.70 -49.86
N LEU A 180 4.29 -10.17 -50.38
CA LEU A 180 4.70 -10.08 -51.77
C LEU A 180 3.48 -10.16 -52.68
N PHE A 181 3.34 -9.13 -53.51
CA PHE A 181 2.63 -9.06 -54.79
C PHE A 181 1.94 -10.37 -55.22
N ARG A 182 0.60 -10.39 -55.17
CA ARG A 182 -0.19 -11.23 -56.08
C ARG A 182 -0.61 -10.37 -57.26
N ALA A 183 -0.10 -10.72 -58.44
CA ALA A 183 -0.33 -10.05 -59.72
C ALA A 183 -1.76 -10.23 -60.30
N ALA A 184 -2.80 -10.31 -59.45
CA ALA A 184 -4.16 -10.61 -59.87
C ALA A 184 -5.14 -9.41 -59.82
N ASP A 185 -4.77 -8.30 -59.17
CA ASP A 185 -5.70 -7.17 -58.96
C ASP A 185 -5.54 -6.01 -59.99
N MET A 186 -4.85 -6.23 -61.12
CA MET A 186 -4.63 -5.24 -62.19
C MET A 186 -5.41 -5.54 -63.48
N ALA A 187 -6.57 -6.17 -63.38
CA ALA A 187 -7.38 -6.53 -64.56
C ALA A 187 -8.70 -5.77 -64.70
N TYR A 188 -9.02 -4.78 -63.85
CA TYR A 188 -10.37 -4.18 -63.82
C TYR A 188 -10.43 -2.66 -63.75
N LEU A 189 -9.46 -1.95 -64.35
CA LEU A 189 -9.52 -0.49 -64.49
C LEU A 189 -9.07 0.01 -65.88
N GLY A 190 -9.38 -0.75 -66.94
CA GLY A 190 -8.97 -0.44 -68.31
C GLY A 190 -10.08 -0.45 -69.37
N ALA A 191 -11.35 -0.50 -68.98
CA ALA A 191 -12.46 -0.57 -69.95
C ALA A 191 -13.72 0.14 -69.43
N ARG A 192 -13.71 1.46 -69.42
CA ARG A 192 -14.90 2.34 -69.52
C ARG A 192 -14.49 3.79 -69.73
N LEU A 193 -13.94 4.04 -70.92
CA LEU A 193 -13.86 5.35 -71.54
C LEU A 193 -13.92 5.05 -73.04
N ILE A 194 -15.11 5.22 -73.62
CA ILE A 194 -15.50 5.38 -75.04
C ILE A 194 -16.95 4.88 -75.18
N THR A 195 -17.77 5.65 -75.93
CA THR A 195 -19.23 5.66 -76.14
C THR A 195 -19.99 6.38 -75.02
N GLU A 196 -20.60 7.57 -75.19
CA GLU A 196 -21.25 8.23 -76.35
C GLU A 196 -21.03 9.77 -76.27
N ILE A 197 -20.64 10.43 -77.36
CA ILE A 197 -21.43 11.44 -78.13
C ILE A 197 -22.81 11.79 -77.55
#